data_AF-A0A7C7K9P1-F1
#
_entry.id   AF-A0A7C7K9P1-F1
#
_cell.length_a   1.000
_cell.length_b   1.000
_cell.length_c   1.000
_cell.angle_alpha   90.00
_cell.angle_beta   90.00
_cell.angle_gamma   90.00
#
_symmetry.space_group_name_H-M   'P 1'
#
loop_
_entity.id
_entity.type
_entity.pdbx_description
1 polymer ?
#
loop_
_entity_poly.entity_id
_entity_poly.type
_entity_poly.pdbx_seq_one_letter_code
_entity_poly.pdbx_strand_id
1 'polypeptide(L)'
;MLMKNIKAAVILAAGKGSRISNTDNYVSKPLLKLYDMTLIERSIFNLYHKLNVKKFYIVTGYKHDTMHDFLEGLKNKINVEINIVFANE
;
A
#
# COMPACT_ATOMS: atom_id res chain seq x y z
N MET A 1 -8.48 -16.56 -24.48
CA MET A 1 -8.83 -16.24 -23.08
C MET A 1 -9.11 -14.74 -23.00
N LEU A 2 -10.35 -14.33 -22.69
CA LEU A 2 -10.67 -12.91 -22.49
C LEU A 2 -9.85 -12.40 -21.30
N MET A 3 -8.88 -11.52 -21.54
CA MET A 3 -8.18 -10.82 -20.46
C MET A 3 -9.21 -10.02 -19.67
N LYS A 4 -9.45 -10.42 -18.41
CA LYS A 4 -10.31 -9.65 -17.51
C LYS A 4 -9.71 -8.26 -17.37
N ASN A 5 -10.50 -7.25 -17.70
CA ASN A 5 -10.10 -5.85 -17.56
C ASN A 5 -10.25 -5.43 -16.10
N ILE A 6 -9.24 -5.69 -15.28
CA ILE A 6 -9.22 -5.33 -13.86
C ILE A 6 -8.86 -3.85 -13.75
N LYS A 7 -9.84 -3.01 -13.41
CA LYS A 7 -9.66 -1.55 -13.38
C LYS A 7 -9.09 -1.02 -12.06
N ALA A 8 -9.37 -1.70 -10.94
CA ALA A 8 -9.01 -1.23 -9.60
C ALA A 8 -8.62 -2.36 -8.66
N ALA A 9 -7.83 -2.04 -7.64
CA ALA A 9 -7.48 -2.94 -6.53
C ALA A 9 -7.67 -2.26 -5.18
N VAL A 10 -7.95 -3.07 -4.16
CA VAL A 10 -7.98 -2.65 -2.76
C VAL A 10 -6.80 -3.30 -2.03
N ILE A 11 -6.02 -2.51 -1.31
CA ILE A 11 -4.92 -2.98 -0.46
C ILE A 11 -5.29 -2.69 1.00
N LEU A 12 -5.39 -3.74 1.81
CA LEU A 12 -5.70 -3.63 3.24
C LEU A 12 -4.39 -3.44 4.03
N ALA A 13 -4.13 -2.21 4.46
CA ALA A 13 -2.93 -1.77 5.17
C ALA A 13 -3.25 -1.15 6.55
N ALA A 14 -4.41 -1.47 7.14
CA ALA A 14 -4.89 -0.87 8.38
C ALA A 14 -4.40 -1.56 9.67
N GLY A 15 -3.80 -2.75 9.58
CA GLY A 15 -3.47 -3.57 10.74
C GLY A 15 -2.20 -3.14 11.49
N LYS A 16 -2.19 -3.31 12.82
CA LYS A 16 -1.04 -3.01 13.70
C LYS A 16 0.23 -3.81 13.37
N GLY A 17 0.12 -4.99 12.76
CA GLY A 17 1.31 -5.76 12.38
C GLY A 17 2.12 -6.36 13.54
N SER A 18 1.54 -6.49 14.73
CA SER A 18 2.19 -6.92 15.98
C SER A 18 3.12 -8.14 15.89
N ARG A 19 2.79 -9.16 15.07
CA ARG A 19 3.63 -10.37 14.92
C ARG A 19 5.06 -10.15 14.38
N ILE A 20 5.31 -9.06 13.65
CA ILE A 20 6.65 -8.75 13.08
C ILE A 20 7.26 -7.50 13.74
N SER A 21 6.42 -6.60 14.23
CA SER A 21 6.82 -5.30 14.79
C SER A 21 7.02 -5.33 16.31
N ASN A 22 7.55 -6.44 16.84
CA ASN A 22 7.73 -6.67 18.28
C ASN A 22 9.12 -6.24 18.81
N THR A 23 9.85 -5.45 18.02
CA THR A 23 11.14 -4.87 18.40
C THR A 23 10.98 -3.38 18.67
N ASP A 24 11.87 -2.81 19.50
CA ASP A 24 11.81 -1.42 19.99
C ASP A 24 11.75 -0.36 18.87
N ASN A 25 12.04 -0.73 17.63
CA ASN A 25 11.89 0.08 16.42
C ASN A 25 10.70 -0.36 15.58
N TYR A 26 9.48 -0.03 16.02
CA TYR A 26 8.26 -0.30 15.27
C TYR A 26 8.31 0.38 13.89
N VAL A 27 8.33 -0.42 12.83
CA VAL A 27 8.04 0.00 11.46
C VAL A 27 6.71 -0.63 11.04
N SER A 28 5.79 0.18 10.49
CA SER A 28 4.52 -0.33 9.97
C SER A 28 4.82 -1.38 8.88
N LYS A 29 4.22 -2.58 8.96
CA LYS A 29 4.50 -3.68 8.01
C LYS A 29 4.42 -3.27 6.54
N PRO A 30 3.38 -2.52 6.07
CA PRO A 30 3.33 -2.02 4.70
C PRO A 30 4.58 -1.21 4.29
N LEU A 31 5.21 -0.51 5.24
CA LEU A 31 6.40 0.31 5.04
C LEU A 31 7.72 -0.45 5.23
N LEU A 32 7.67 -1.72 5.63
CA LEU A 32 8.87 -2.55 5.73
C LEU A 32 9.52 -2.63 4.34
N LYS A 33 10.80 -2.26 4.28
CA LYS A 33 11.60 -2.37 3.06
C LYS A 33 12.21 -3.76 2.95
N LEU A 34 12.06 -4.35 1.76
CA LEU A 34 12.82 -5.51 1.33
C LEU A 34 13.63 -5.10 0.11
N TYR A 35 14.94 -4.95 0.31
CA TYR A 35 15.83 -4.19 -0.57
C TYR A 35 15.34 -2.73 -0.67
N ASP A 36 15.30 -2.15 -1.86
CA ASP A 36 14.99 -0.73 -2.06
C ASP A 36 13.49 -0.41 -2.16
N MET A 37 12.62 -1.39 -1.92
CA MET A 37 11.17 -1.25 -2.10
C MET A 37 10.40 -1.69 -0.85
N THR A 38 9.47 -0.85 -0.41
CA THR A 38 8.51 -1.20 0.64
C THR A 38 7.56 -2.30 0.16
N LEU A 39 6.96 -3.04 1.10
CA LEU A 39 5.96 -4.05 0.75
C LEU A 39 4.78 -3.45 -0.01
N ILE A 40 4.34 -2.24 0.33
CA ILE A 40 3.22 -1.59 -0.34
C ILE A 40 3.56 -1.15 -1.78
N GLU A 41 4.75 -0.57 -2.00
CA GLU A 41 5.24 -0.26 -3.35
C GLU A 41 5.32 -1.53 -4.19
N ARG A 42 5.82 -2.63 -3.60
CA ARG A 42 5.94 -3.92 -4.29
C ARG A 42 4.58 -4.49 -4.68
N SER A 43 3.56 -4.36 -3.83
CA SER A 43 2.20 -4.77 -4.16
C SER A 43 1.62 -3.95 -5.32
N ILE A 44 1.76 -2.63 -5.30
CA ILE A 44 1.30 -1.73 -6.36
C ILE A 44 2.01 -2.05 -7.68
N PHE A 45 3.34 -2.17 -7.65
CA PHE A 45 4.17 -2.51 -8.81
C PHE A 45 3.71 -3.82 -9.46
N ASN A 46 3.53 -4.88 -8.67
CA ASN A 46 3.10 -6.18 -9.20
C ASN A 46 1.69 -6.14 -9.81
N LEU A 47 0.74 -5.45 -9.17
CA LEU A 47 -0.63 -5.32 -9.66
C LEU A 47 -0.70 -4.50 -10.95
N TYR A 48 0.08 -3.41 -11.02
CA TYR A 48 0.20 -2.61 -12.24
C TYR A 48 0.79 -3.43 -13.39
N HIS A 49 1.95 -4.07 -13.19
CA HIS A 49 2.65 -4.75 -14.29
C HIS A 49 2.00 -6.06 -14.74
N LYS A 50 1.38 -6.82 -13.81
CA LYS A 50 0.80 -8.13 -14.16
C LYS A 50 -0.66 -8.04 -14.60
N LEU A 51 -1.40 -7.05 -14.10
CA LEU A 51 -2.86 -6.97 -14.28
C LEU A 51 -3.32 -5.63 -14.87
N ASN A 52 -2.40 -4.69 -15.15
CA ASN A 52 -2.70 -3.35 -15.66
C ASN A 52 -3.67 -2.54 -14.75
N VAL A 53 -3.59 -2.76 -13.44
CA VAL A 53 -4.38 -2.01 -12.46
C VAL A 53 -3.80 -0.62 -12.33
N LYS A 54 -4.62 0.41 -12.60
CA LYS A 54 -4.21 1.82 -12.54
C LYS A 54 -4.83 2.61 -11.38
N LYS A 55 -5.78 2.00 -10.66
CA LYS A 55 -6.49 2.63 -9.55
C LYS A 55 -6.39 1.77 -8.29
N PHE A 56 -5.92 2.36 -7.21
CA PHE A 56 -5.69 1.69 -5.94
C PHE A 56 -6.48 2.39 -4.84
N TYR A 57 -7.19 1.62 -4.05
CA TYR A 57 -7.75 2.04 -2.77
C TYR A 57 -6.91 1.43 -1.66
N ILE A 58 -6.23 2.25 -0.89
CA ILE A 58 -5.35 1.78 0.19
C ILE A 58 -6.05 2.09 1.50
N VAL A 59 -6.54 1.04 2.15
CA VAL A 59 -7.21 1.14 3.44
C VAL A 59 -6.15 1.20 4.52
N THR A 60 -6.15 2.27 5.29
CA THR A 60 -5.19 2.60 6.35
C THR A 60 -5.93 2.65 7.69
N GLY A 61 -5.20 2.54 8.80
CA GLY A 61 -5.77 2.40 10.13
C GLY A 61 -4.72 2.74 11.18
N TYR A 62 -4.15 1.72 11.85
CA TYR A 62 -3.09 1.94 12.83
C TYR A 62 -1.90 2.75 12.25
N LYS A 63 -1.51 3.83 12.93
CA LYS A 63 -0.53 4.84 12.45
C LYS A 63 -0.90 5.41 11.08
N HIS A 64 -2.17 5.77 10.90
CA HIS A 64 -2.70 6.38 9.69
C HIS A 64 -1.82 7.51 9.18
N ASP A 65 -1.48 8.50 10.02
CA ASP A 65 -0.74 9.69 9.60
C ASP A 65 0.60 9.35 8.92
N THR A 66 1.38 8.44 9.53
CA THR A 66 2.65 7.96 8.94
C THR A 66 2.43 7.28 7.59
N MET A 67 1.34 6.53 7.46
CA MET A 67 1.02 5.86 6.21
C MET A 67 0.49 6.85 5.16
N HIS A 68 -0.30 7.83 5.58
CA HIS A 68 -0.83 8.89 4.75
C HIS A 68 0.30 9.69 4.12
N ASP A 69 1.25 10.20 4.92
CA ASP A 69 2.39 10.99 4.44
C ASP A 69 3.25 10.23 3.44
N PHE A 70 3.50 8.94 3.71
CA PHE A 70 4.23 8.10 2.77
C PHE A 70 3.48 7.92 1.45
N LEU A 71 2.18 7.67 1.49
CA LEU A 71 1.37 7.45 0.29
C LEU A 71 1.19 8.73 -0.54
N GLU A 72 1.06 9.89 0.11
CA GLU A 72 1.08 11.20 -0.57
C GLU A 72 2.43 11.42 -1.27
N GLY A 73 3.54 11.12 -0.60
CA GLY A 73 4.87 11.16 -1.22
C GLY A 73 4.99 10.17 -2.40
N LEU A 74 4.35 9.01 -2.31
CA LEU A 74 4.37 8.00 -3.37
C LEU A 74 3.54 8.42 -4.59
N LYS A 75 2.36 9.05 -4.41
CA LYS A 75 1.53 9.58 -5.51
C LYS A 75 2.32 10.44 -6.49
N ASN A 76 3.23 11.27 -5.96
CA ASN A 76 4.06 12.17 -6.77
C ASN A 76 5.17 11.44 -7.55
N LYS A 77 5.45 10.17 -7.24
CA LYS A 77 6.54 9.38 -7.83
C LYS A 77 6.07 8.36 -8.85
N ILE A 78 4.80 7.96 -8.81
CA ILE A 78 4.29 6.86 -9.65
C ILE A 78 3.04 7.27 -10.42
N ASN A 79 2.90 6.76 -11.64
CA ASN A 79 1.82 7.11 -12.56
C ASN A 79 0.57 6.21 -12.37
N VAL A 80 0.06 6.11 -11.14
CA VAL A 80 -1.19 5.40 -10.81
C VAL A 80 -2.04 6.23 -9.85
N GLU A 81 -3.35 6.06 -9.92
CA GLU A 81 -4.29 6.71 -9.01
C GLU A 81 -4.28 5.99 -7.66
N ILE A 82 -3.86 6.67 -6.58
CA ILE A 82 -3.96 6.16 -5.21
C ILE A 82 -5.04 6.95 -4.47
N ASN A 83 -6.01 6.24 -3.92
CA ASN A 83 -7.03 6.77 -3.01
C ASN A 83 -6.74 6.20 -1.62
N ILE A 84 -6.45 7.08 -0.66
CA ILE A 84 -6.19 6.68 0.73
C ILE A 84 -7.54 6.67 1.46
N VAL A 85 -7.89 5.54 2.06
CA VAL A 85 -9.13 5.37 2.83
C VAL A 85 -8.73 5.14 4.28
N PHE A 86 -9.20 5.98 5.19
CA PHE A 86 -8.98 5.77 6.62
C PHE A 86 -10.13 4.95 7.20
N ALA A 87 -9.82 3.76 7.70
CA ALA A 87 -10.76 2.97 8.49
C ALA A 87 -10.76 3.52 9.93
N ASN A 88 -11.62 4.50 10.18
CA ASN A 88 -11.97 4.92 11.54
C ASN A 88 -12.75 3.78 12.21
N GLU A 89 -12.25 3.30 13.33
CA GLU A 89 -13.01 2.50 14.30
C GLU A 89 -13.89 3.41 15.16
#